data_AF-A0A932KZD1-F1
#
_entry.id   AF-A0A932KZD1-F1
#
_cell.length_a   1.000
_cell.length_b   1.000
_cell.length_c   1.000
_cell.angle_alpha   90.00
_cell.angle_beta   90.00
_cell.angle_gamma   90.00
#
_symmetry.space_group_name_H-M   'P 1'
#
loop_
_entity.id
_entity.type
_entity.pdbx_description
1 polymer ?
#
loop_
_entity_poly.entity_id
_entity_poly.type
_entity_poly.pdbx_seq_one_letter_code
_entity_poly.pdbx_strand_id
1 'polypeptide(L)'
;MAKTVVLVVAAGRGRRFGGDLPKQYHDLAGRMVLRHTLAAFACNPEIDFVRAVIHPDDRQLYDMAAAGLNLLEPVSGGASRQDSVRLGLESLRELGATKVLIHDGARPFIDSGTIGRVIAALERHPGALPAVPVADTLKRGLDGFVADTVDRSALFRAQT
;
A
#
# COMPACT_ATOMS: atom_id res chain seq x y z
N MET A 1 -24.94 -0.61 4.06
CA MET A 1 -23.91 0.43 3.86
C MET A 1 -22.83 -0.14 2.95
N ALA A 2 -22.20 0.70 2.13
CA ALA A 2 -21.02 0.33 1.35
C ALA A 2 -19.88 -0.06 2.31
N LYS A 3 -19.21 -1.18 2.05
CA LYS A 3 -18.13 -1.70 2.90
C LYS A 3 -16.78 -1.36 2.30
N THR A 4 -16.02 -0.53 3.00
CA THR A 4 -14.69 -0.05 2.62
C THR A 4 -13.63 -0.87 3.32
N VAL A 5 -12.84 -1.60 2.55
CA VAL A 5 -11.77 -2.46 3.06
C VAL A 5 -10.42 -1.99 2.57
N VAL A 6 -9.41 -2.02 3.44
CA VAL A 6 -8.02 -1.74 3.06
C VAL A 6 -7.25 -3.05 2.96
N LEU A 7 -6.54 -3.22 1.85
CA LEU A 7 -5.59 -4.29 1.62
C LEU A 7 -4.17 -3.73 1.67
N VAL A 8 -3.45 -4.01 2.76
CA VAL A 8 -2.06 -3.58 2.94
C VAL A 8 -1.12 -4.65 2.40
N VAL A 9 -0.41 -4.35 1.31
CA VAL A 9 0.47 -5.32 0.63
C VAL A 9 1.89 -5.20 1.20
N ALA A 10 2.32 -6.24 1.91
CA ALA A 10 3.56 -6.29 2.69
C ALA A 10 4.31 -7.62 2.53
N ALA A 11 4.08 -8.37 1.45
CA ALA A 11 4.75 -9.65 1.19
C ALA A 11 6.12 -9.54 0.49
N GLY A 12 6.51 -8.33 0.09
CA GLY A 12 7.76 -8.10 -0.63
C GLY A 12 8.98 -8.22 0.28
N ARG A 13 10.03 -8.88 -0.20
CA ARG A 13 11.31 -9.03 0.51
C ARG A 13 12.23 -7.80 0.49
N GLY A 14 11.87 -6.73 -0.23
CA GLY A 14 12.65 -5.48 -0.20
C GLY A 14 14.07 -5.56 -0.74
N ARG A 15 14.37 -6.45 -1.71
CA ARG A 15 15.74 -6.71 -2.23
C ARG A 15 16.62 -5.49 -2.56
N ARG A 16 16.02 -4.36 -2.94
CA ARG A 16 16.73 -3.09 -3.23
C ARG A 16 17.13 -2.29 -1.97
N PHE A 17 16.45 -2.52 -0.86
CA PHE A 17 16.69 -1.85 0.42
C PHE A 17 17.95 -2.40 1.10
N GLY A 18 18.28 -3.66 0.86
CA GLY A 18 19.40 -4.36 1.49
C GLY A 18 19.08 -4.80 2.93
N GLY A 19 19.88 -5.72 3.46
CA GLY A 19 19.71 -6.29 4.80
C GLY A 19 18.85 -7.56 4.86
N ASP A 20 18.91 -8.24 6.02
CA ASP A 20 18.21 -9.51 6.25
C ASP A 20 16.74 -9.31 6.67
N LEU A 21 16.42 -8.16 7.27
CA LEU A 21 15.07 -7.81 7.69
C LEU A 21 14.30 -7.13 6.53
N PRO A 22 13.08 -7.58 6.18
CA PRO A 22 12.30 -6.91 5.14
C PRO A 22 11.97 -5.46 5.55
N LYS A 23 12.13 -4.52 4.61
CA LYS A 23 12.00 -3.06 4.84
C LYS A 23 10.78 -2.61 5.65
N GLN A 24 9.63 -3.28 5.49
CA GLN A 24 8.40 -2.96 6.20
C GLN A 24 8.44 -3.28 7.70
N TYR A 25 9.41 -4.06 8.17
CA TYR A 25 9.57 -4.41 9.59
C TYR A 25 10.70 -3.65 10.30
N HIS A 26 11.41 -2.76 9.59
CA HIS A 26 12.42 -1.91 10.22
C HIS A 26 11.79 -0.93 11.21
N ASP A 27 12.55 -0.58 12.25
CA ASP A 27 12.17 0.46 13.19
C ASP A 27 12.12 1.83 12.51
N LEU A 28 11.06 2.57 12.84
CA LEU A 28 10.88 3.96 12.49
C LEU A 28 10.30 4.66 13.71
N ALA A 29 11.14 5.39 14.44
CA ALA A 29 10.77 6.11 15.66
C ALA A 29 10.13 5.20 16.72
N GLY A 30 10.76 4.04 17.01
CA GLY A 30 10.35 3.11 18.06
C GLY A 30 9.18 2.19 17.69
N ARG A 31 8.75 2.20 16.43
CA ARG A 31 7.71 1.31 15.90
C ARG A 31 8.07 0.84 14.49
N MET A 32 7.71 -0.39 14.15
CA MET A 32 7.93 -0.92 12.79
C MET A 32 7.23 -0.06 11.73
N VAL A 33 7.84 0.09 10.56
CA VAL A 33 7.25 0.82 9.41
C VAL A 33 5.82 0.34 9.12
N LEU A 34 5.60 -0.97 9.05
CA LEU A 34 4.29 -1.58 8.79
C LEU A 34 3.27 -1.21 9.87
N ARG A 35 3.69 -1.06 11.13
CA ARG A 35 2.79 -0.67 12.23
C ARG A 35 2.20 0.72 12.01
N HIS A 36 2.99 1.68 11.55
CA HIS A 36 2.48 3.02 11.24
C HIS A 36 1.42 2.96 10.14
N THR A 37 1.69 2.20 9.06
CA THR A 37 0.73 1.98 7.97
C THR A 37 -0.56 1.32 8.46
N LEU A 38 -0.46 0.20 9.19
CA LEU A 38 -1.63 -0.52 9.69
C LEU A 38 -2.47 0.34 10.64
N ALA A 39 -1.83 1.08 11.56
CA ALA A 39 -2.50 1.95 12.50
C ALA A 39 -3.24 3.11 11.80
N ALA A 40 -2.66 3.69 10.75
CA ALA A 40 -3.28 4.78 9.99
C ALA A 40 -4.65 4.37 9.41
N PHE A 41 -4.77 3.13 8.92
CA PHE A 41 -6.04 2.61 8.40
C PHE A 41 -6.95 2.04 9.49
N ALA A 42 -6.41 1.29 10.46
CA ALA A 42 -7.21 0.66 11.51
C ALA A 42 -7.88 1.69 12.45
N CYS A 43 -7.31 2.89 12.56
CA CYS A 43 -7.86 3.98 13.35
C CYS A 43 -8.72 4.97 12.53
N ASN A 44 -8.92 4.72 11.22
CA ASN A 44 -9.71 5.61 10.37
C ASN A 44 -11.21 5.22 10.41
N PRO A 45 -12.12 6.13 10.77
CA PRO A 45 -13.54 5.81 10.93
C PRO A 45 -14.28 5.52 9.61
N GLU A 46 -13.70 5.85 8.45
CA GLU A 46 -14.27 5.55 7.13
C GLU A 46 -13.88 4.14 6.62
N ILE A 47 -13.04 3.41 7.37
CA ILE A 47 -12.56 2.08 7.01
C ILE A 47 -13.22 1.04 7.91
N ASP A 48 -13.92 0.08 7.32
CA ASP A 48 -14.59 -0.99 8.06
C ASP A 48 -13.61 -2.09 8.47
N PHE A 49 -12.69 -2.46 7.57
CA PHE A 49 -11.75 -3.55 7.79
C PHE A 49 -10.39 -3.28 7.14
N VAL A 50 -9.35 -3.81 7.77
CA VAL A 50 -7.98 -3.80 7.24
C VAL A 50 -7.48 -5.24 7.22
N ARG A 51 -6.94 -5.67 6.07
CA ARG A 51 -6.24 -6.96 5.94
C ARG A 51 -4.85 -6.72 5.38
N ALA A 52 -3.85 -7.38 5.95
CA ALA A 52 -2.51 -7.41 5.40
C ALA A 52 -2.29 -8.63 4.50
N VAL A 53 -1.46 -8.45 3.47
CA VAL A 53 -0.87 -9.54 2.70
C VAL A 53 0.61 -9.62 3.07
N ILE A 54 1.06 -10.72 3.65
CA ILE A 54 2.40 -10.87 4.21
C ILE A 54 3.16 -12.00 3.52
N HIS A 55 4.48 -12.02 3.66
CA HIS A 55 5.23 -13.19 3.22
C HIS A 55 4.92 -14.36 4.17
N PRO A 56 4.80 -15.61 3.68
CA PRO A 56 4.54 -16.77 4.54
C PRO A 56 5.45 -16.88 5.78
N ASP A 57 6.75 -16.61 5.59
CA ASP A 57 7.74 -16.67 6.67
C ASP A 57 7.72 -15.48 7.65
N ASP A 58 6.95 -14.42 7.38
CA ASP A 58 7.00 -13.16 8.16
C ASP A 58 5.91 -13.08 9.24
N ARG A 59 5.25 -14.19 9.57
CA ARG A 59 4.14 -14.21 10.54
C ARG A 59 4.48 -13.56 11.87
N GLN A 60 5.61 -13.96 12.48
CA GLN A 60 6.02 -13.42 13.78
C GLN A 60 6.29 -11.91 13.73
N LEU A 61 6.94 -11.42 12.66
CA LEU A 61 7.20 -10.00 12.47
C LEU A 61 5.90 -9.21 12.23
N TYR A 62 4.97 -9.79 11.48
CA TYR A 62 3.64 -9.22 11.30
C TYR A 62 2.89 -9.10 12.63
N ASP A 63 2.86 -10.15 13.45
CA ASP A 63 2.14 -10.14 14.73
C ASP A 63 2.68 -9.04 15.66
N MET A 64 4.00 -8.81 15.66
CA MET A 64 4.62 -7.69 16.38
C MET A 64 4.17 -6.32 15.85
N ALA A 65 4.11 -6.14 14.53
CA ALA A 65 3.64 -4.89 13.92
C ALA A 65 2.14 -4.64 14.18
N ALA A 66 1.33 -5.70 14.10
CA ALA A 66 -0.13 -5.69 14.23
C ALA A 66 -0.63 -5.64 15.67
N ALA A 67 0.23 -5.89 16.66
CA ALA A 67 -0.16 -6.02 18.06
C ALA A 67 -1.07 -4.87 18.56
N GLY A 68 -2.23 -5.23 19.09
CA GLY A 68 -3.23 -4.30 19.64
C GLY A 68 -4.08 -3.55 18.60
N LEU A 69 -3.92 -3.82 17.30
CA LEU A 69 -4.79 -3.29 16.25
C LEU A 69 -5.92 -4.28 15.93
N ASN A 70 -7.12 -3.77 15.68
CA ASN A 70 -8.24 -4.58 15.21
C ASN A 70 -8.13 -4.78 13.70
N LEU A 71 -7.53 -5.90 13.28
CA LEU A 71 -7.28 -6.25 11.88
C LEU A 71 -7.90 -7.61 11.56
N LEU A 72 -8.21 -7.82 10.28
CA LEU A 72 -8.51 -9.16 9.78
C LEU A 72 -7.23 -10.02 9.78
N GLU A 73 -7.40 -11.34 9.88
CA GLU A 73 -6.28 -12.29 9.75
C GLU A 73 -5.53 -12.02 8.42
N PRO A 74 -4.19 -11.92 8.47
CA PRO A 74 -3.39 -11.69 7.28
C PRO A 74 -3.49 -12.90 6.34
N VAL A 75 -3.22 -12.66 5.06
CA VAL A 75 -3.10 -13.73 4.06
C VAL A 75 -1.70 -13.77 3.48
N SER A 76 -1.29 -14.94 3.02
CA SER A 76 -0.01 -15.12 2.34
C SER A 76 -0.01 -14.42 0.98
N GLY A 77 1.07 -13.71 0.70
CA GLY A 77 1.34 -13.12 -0.60
C GLY A 77 1.88 -14.13 -1.61
N GLY A 78 1.93 -13.68 -2.85
CA GLY A 78 2.37 -14.47 -4.00
C GLY A 78 3.79 -14.13 -4.46
N ALA A 79 4.20 -14.70 -5.60
CA ALA A 79 5.55 -14.54 -6.13
C ALA A 79 5.87 -13.10 -6.59
N SER A 80 4.84 -12.30 -6.84
CA SER A 80 4.96 -10.89 -7.24
C SER A 80 4.03 -10.00 -6.42
N ARG A 81 4.23 -8.68 -6.54
CA ARG A 81 3.29 -7.71 -5.95
C ARG A 81 1.88 -7.88 -6.51
N GLN A 82 1.76 -8.07 -7.82
CA GLN A 82 0.46 -8.26 -8.47
C GLN A 82 -0.23 -9.55 -7.99
N ASP A 83 0.54 -10.62 -7.83
CA ASP A 83 0.03 -11.89 -7.33
C ASP A 83 -0.41 -11.78 -5.87
N SER A 84 0.35 -11.07 -5.04
CA SER A 84 -0.03 -10.74 -3.66
C SER A 84 -1.31 -9.91 -3.59
N VAL A 85 -1.48 -8.93 -4.49
CA VAL A 85 -2.73 -8.17 -4.60
C VAL A 85 -3.90 -9.07 -4.97
N ARG A 86 -3.73 -9.94 -5.97
CA ARG A 86 -4.76 -10.88 -6.42
C ARG A 86 -5.23 -11.80 -5.29
N LEU A 87 -4.31 -12.48 -4.61
CA LEU A 87 -4.61 -13.36 -3.47
C LEU A 87 -5.27 -12.59 -2.33
N GLY A 88 -4.80 -11.37 -2.06
CA GLY A 88 -5.42 -10.45 -1.12
C GLY A 88 -6.87 -10.14 -1.47
N LEU A 89 -7.17 -9.76 -2.72
CA LEU A 89 -8.52 -9.47 -3.19
C LEU A 89 -9.44 -10.71 -3.14
N GLU A 90 -8.93 -11.88 -3.56
CA GLU A 90 -9.66 -13.14 -3.49
C GLU A 90 -10.11 -13.47 -2.06
N SER A 91 -9.26 -13.17 -1.08
CA SER A 91 -9.57 -13.39 0.34
C SER A 91 -10.70 -12.48 0.86
N LEU A 92 -10.99 -11.36 0.19
CA LEU A 92 -12.04 -10.41 0.59
C LEU A 92 -13.41 -10.74 -0.02
N ARG A 93 -13.51 -11.75 -0.90
CA ARG A 93 -14.75 -12.05 -1.67
C ARG A 93 -15.99 -12.21 -0.79
N GLU A 94 -15.84 -12.91 0.33
CA GLU A 94 -16.95 -13.22 1.24
C GLU A 94 -17.33 -12.03 2.14
N LEU A 95 -16.51 -10.97 2.18
CA LEU A 95 -16.79 -9.81 3.01
C LEU A 95 -17.83 -8.88 2.40
N GLY A 96 -18.15 -9.01 1.10
CA GLY A 96 -19.05 -8.07 0.42
C GLY A 96 -18.49 -6.65 0.35
N ALA A 97 -17.17 -6.50 0.22
CA ALA A 97 -16.52 -5.20 0.08
C ALA A 97 -16.98 -4.51 -1.22
N THR A 98 -17.46 -3.27 -1.12
CA THR A 98 -17.84 -2.45 -2.28
C THR A 98 -16.72 -1.52 -2.71
N LYS A 99 -15.76 -1.24 -1.81
CA LYS A 99 -14.55 -0.48 -2.09
C LYS A 99 -13.35 -1.20 -1.49
N VAL A 100 -12.29 -1.34 -2.27
CA VAL A 100 -11.00 -1.87 -1.78
C VAL A 100 -9.89 -0.87 -2.07
N LEU A 101 -9.25 -0.40 -1.01
CA LEU A 101 -8.10 0.49 -1.07
C LEU A 101 -6.84 -0.37 -0.95
N ILE A 102 -5.98 -0.36 -1.97
CA ILE A 102 -4.74 -1.15 -1.97
C ILE A 102 -3.57 -0.24 -1.65
N HIS A 103 -2.87 -0.52 -0.56
CA HIS A 103 -1.79 0.33 -0.06
C HIS A 103 -0.49 -0.46 0.13
N ASP A 104 0.67 0.15 -0.11
CA ASP A 104 1.96 -0.51 0.13
C ASP A 104 2.32 -0.45 1.62
N GLY A 105 2.60 -1.59 2.26
CA GLY A 105 2.93 -1.65 3.69
C GLY A 105 4.13 -0.81 4.12
N ALA A 106 5.01 -0.47 3.17
CA ALA A 106 6.21 0.34 3.38
C ALA A 106 6.03 1.85 3.11
N ARG A 107 4.79 2.37 3.15
CA ARG A 107 4.47 3.81 2.99
C ARG A 107 3.77 4.35 4.24
N PRO A 108 4.51 4.54 5.35
CA PRO A 108 3.92 4.76 6.68
C PRO A 108 3.24 6.12 6.90
N PHE A 109 3.30 7.04 5.93
CA PHE A 109 2.91 8.44 6.10
C PHE A 109 1.61 8.81 5.36
N ILE A 110 0.75 7.82 5.12
CA ILE A 110 -0.60 8.10 4.61
C ILE A 110 -1.42 8.83 5.67
N ASP A 111 -2.03 9.95 5.28
CA ASP A 111 -2.87 10.78 6.16
C ASP A 111 -4.37 10.54 5.92
N SER A 112 -5.20 10.84 6.93
CA SER A 112 -6.65 10.68 6.87
C SER A 112 -7.30 11.52 5.77
N GLY A 113 -6.78 12.71 5.48
CA GLY A 113 -7.28 13.57 4.42
C GLY A 113 -7.10 12.95 3.04
N THR A 114 -5.95 12.33 2.79
CA THR A 114 -5.70 11.58 1.54
C THR A 114 -6.62 10.37 1.41
N ILE A 115 -6.81 9.60 2.50
CA ILE A 115 -7.73 8.46 2.52
C ILE A 115 -9.15 8.89 2.17
N GLY A 116 -9.68 9.91 2.86
CA GLY A 116 -11.04 10.41 2.62
C GLY A 116 -11.24 10.93 1.19
N ARG A 117 -10.24 11.62 0.61
CA ARG A 117 -10.30 12.05 -0.80
C ARG A 117 -10.38 10.89 -1.79
N VAL A 118 -9.66 9.79 -1.53
CA VAL A 118 -9.74 8.58 -2.38
C VAL A 118 -11.12 7.94 -2.24
N ILE A 119 -11.65 7.78 -1.03
CA ILE A 119 -12.98 7.21 -0.80
C ILE A 119 -14.06 8.07 -1.50
N ALA A 120 -14.00 9.40 -1.35
CA ALA A 120 -14.92 10.32 -2.01
C ALA A 120 -14.81 10.35 -3.54
N ALA A 121 -13.63 10.04 -4.10
CA ALA A 121 -13.45 9.89 -5.54
C ALA A 121 -14.11 8.59 -6.05
N LEU A 122 -14.05 7.51 -5.26
CA LEU A 122 -14.69 6.23 -5.59
C LEU A 122 -16.22 6.28 -5.60
N GLU A 123 -16.84 7.31 -5.03
CA GLU A 123 -18.29 7.55 -5.18
C GLU A 123 -18.70 7.97 -6.59
N ARG A 124 -17.76 8.54 -7.34
CA ARG A 124 -18.02 9.16 -8.66
C ARG A 124 -17.28 8.46 -9.79
N HIS A 125 -16.33 7.60 -9.46
CA HIS A 125 -15.45 6.94 -10.41
C HIS A 125 -15.24 5.47 -10.05
N PRO A 126 -15.05 4.58 -11.03
CA PRO A 126 -14.82 3.16 -10.79
C PRO A 126 -13.45 2.87 -10.14
N GLY A 127 -12.53 3.84 -10.14
CA GLY A 127 -11.20 3.72 -9.55
C GLY A 127 -10.57 5.09 -9.31
N ALA A 128 -9.70 5.17 -8.31
CA ALA A 128 -8.97 6.37 -7.96
C ALA A 128 -7.62 6.02 -7.32
N LEU A 129 -6.62 6.90 -7.48
CA LEU A 129 -5.33 6.80 -6.80
C LEU A 129 -4.81 8.20 -6.44
N PRO A 130 -4.10 8.35 -5.32
CA PRO A 130 -3.40 9.60 -5.00
C PRO A 130 -2.20 9.77 -5.95
N ALA A 131 -1.99 10.98 -6.47
CA ALA A 131 -0.90 11.27 -7.39
C ALA A 131 -0.30 12.65 -7.12
N VAL A 132 1.00 12.79 -7.39
CA VAL A 132 1.74 14.06 -7.25
C VAL A 132 2.30 14.47 -8.61
N PRO A 133 2.16 15.72 -9.06
CA PRO A 133 2.76 16.18 -10.31
C PRO A 133 4.28 15.94 -10.35
N VAL A 134 4.83 15.61 -11.51
CA VAL A 134 6.28 15.47 -11.68
C VAL A 134 6.95 16.84 -11.64
N ALA A 135 7.83 17.06 -10.64
CA ALA A 135 8.57 18.30 -10.46
C ALA A 135 9.90 18.33 -11.25
N ASP A 136 10.55 17.18 -11.39
CA ASP A 136 11.88 17.09 -12.00
C ASP A 136 11.83 17.12 -13.52
N THR A 137 12.87 17.66 -14.15
CA THR A 137 13.04 17.54 -15.60
C THR A 137 13.28 16.08 -15.95
N LEU A 138 12.41 15.51 -16.79
CA LEU A 138 12.55 14.12 -17.23
C LEU A 138 13.32 14.06 -18.55
N LYS A 139 14.27 13.11 -18.62
CA LYS A 139 15.01 12.80 -19.83
C LYS A 139 14.68 11.39 -20.31
N ARG A 140 14.46 11.23 -21.61
CA ARG A 140 14.36 9.93 -22.26
C ARG A 140 15.77 9.44 -22.59
N GLY A 141 16.11 8.24 -22.12
CA GLY A 141 17.39 7.61 -22.42
C GLY A 141 17.31 6.71 -23.65
N LEU A 142 18.41 6.64 -24.41
CA LEU A 142 18.66 5.66 -25.47
C LEU A 142 20.15 5.27 -25.41
N ASP A 143 20.43 3.97 -25.33
CA ASP A 143 21.81 3.41 -25.29
C ASP A 143 22.74 4.06 -24.25
N GLY A 144 22.19 4.45 -23.09
CA GLY A 144 22.95 5.08 -22.00
C GLY A 144 23.15 6.60 -22.14
N PHE A 145 22.66 7.22 -23.22
CA PHE A 145 22.71 8.66 -23.46
C PHE A 145 21.33 9.31 -23.32
N VAL A 146 21.31 10.63 -23.10
CA VAL A 146 20.08 11.44 -23.13
C VAL A 146 19.68 11.67 -24.58
N ALA A 147 18.50 11.19 -24.96
CA ALA A 147 17.91 11.44 -26.28
C ALA A 147 17.10 12.74 -26.28
N ASP A 148 16.06 12.82 -25.43
CA ASP A 148 15.10 13.92 -25.44
C ASP A 148 14.69 14.38 -24.04
N THR A 149 14.12 15.58 -23.95
CA THR A 149 13.39 16.02 -22.75
C THR A 149 11.92 15.63 -22.87
N VAL A 150 11.37 15.01 -21.83
CA VAL A 150 9.96 14.63 -21.77
C VAL A 150 9.16 15.78 -21.14
N ASP A 151 8.08 16.21 -21.80
CA ASP A 151 7.14 17.15 -21.19
C ASP A 151 6.47 16.50 -19.98
N ARG A 152 6.61 17.17 -18.83
CA ARG A 152 6.11 16.72 -17.53
C ARG A 152 4.79 17.35 -17.12
N SER A 153 4.25 18.28 -17.91
CA SER A 153 3.04 19.06 -17.61
C SER A 153 1.82 18.19 -17.26
N ALA A 154 1.68 17.04 -17.93
CA ALA A 154 0.61 16.07 -17.72
C ALA A 154 1.08 14.76 -17.06
N LEU A 155 2.25 14.74 -16.43
CA LEU A 155 2.81 13.54 -15.79
C LEU A 155 2.68 13.60 -14.27
N PHE A 156 2.28 12.47 -13.70
CA PHE A 156 2.09 12.32 -12.27
C PHE A 156 2.82 11.08 -11.74
N ARG A 157 3.33 11.19 -10.52
CA ARG A 157 3.85 10.08 -9.74
C ARG A 157 2.71 9.47 -8.96
N ALA A 158 2.25 8.30 -9.41
CA ALA A 158 1.30 7.50 -8.67
C ALA A 158 1.83 7.20 -7.25
N GLN A 159 1.00 7.44 -6.25
CA GLN A 159 1.18 7.00 -4.89
C GLN A 159 0.24 5.82 -4.61
N THR A 160 0.45 5.20 -3.47
CA THR A 160 -0.48 4.25 -2.88
C THR A 160 -0.72 4.68 -1.46
#